data_AF-A0A8H7PE38-F1
#
_entry.id   AF-A0A8H7PE38-F1
#
_cell.length_a   1.000
_cell.length_b   1.000
_cell.length_c   1.000
_cell.angle_alpha   90.00
_cell.angle_beta   90.00
_cell.angle_gamma   90.00
#
_symmetry.space_group_name_H-M   'P 1'
#
loop_
_entity.id
_entity.type
_entity.pdbx_description
1 polymer ?
#
loop_
_entity_poly.entity_id
_entity_poly.type
_entity_poly.pdbx_seq_one_letter_code
_entity_poly.pdbx_strand_id
1 'polypeptide(L)'
;MILGITGLYIIIKRDARHMHTISNIYWGMIAGLGLLQMILLILAGVHNATAVQICQNENSGVNADQCAGFVRTSMALLGTCYVIWIAVQIYFGFVIQSFAVNVLGKHRYGELRTHAMEDWDAKLELNDGHVSRVGTTLTWKSSK
;
A
#
# COMPACT_ATOMS: atom_id res chain seq x y z
N MET A 1 4.06 15.76 1.33
CA MET A 1 4.34 16.05 -0.10
C MET A 1 5.60 15.34 -0.61
N ILE A 2 6.72 15.38 0.12
CA ILE A 2 8.01 14.77 -0.28
C ILE A 2 7.90 13.27 -0.61
N LEU A 3 7.14 12.49 0.16
CA LEU A 3 7.01 11.04 -0.02
C LEU A 3 6.20 10.62 -1.26
N GLY A 4 5.25 11.46 -1.72
CA GLY A 4 4.48 11.17 -2.94
C GLY A 4 5.35 11.18 -4.19
N ILE A 5 6.37 12.06 -4.22
CA ILE A 5 7.33 12.18 -5.32
C ILE A 5 8.28 10.99 -5.34
N THR A 6 8.73 10.51 -4.18
CA THR A 6 9.60 9.32 -4.08
C THR A 6 8.89 8.05 -4.54
N GLY A 7 7.60 7.89 -4.21
CA GLY A 7 6.77 6.79 -4.71
C GLY A 7 6.62 6.81 -6.24
N LEU A 8 6.38 8.00 -6.82
CA LEU A 8 6.26 8.19 -8.27
C LEU A 8 7.58 7.94 -9.01
N TYR A 9 8.70 8.41 -8.46
CA TYR A 9 10.03 8.23 -9.05
C TYR A 9 10.47 6.76 -9.12
N ILE A 10 10.06 5.94 -8.15
CA ILE A 10 10.45 4.52 -8.11
C ILE A 10 9.53 3.64 -8.96
N ILE A 11 8.25 3.99 -9.12
CA ILE A 11 7.36 3.36 -10.11
C ILE A 11 7.94 3.48 -11.52
N ILE A 12 8.59 4.61 -11.83
CA ILE A 12 9.28 4.83 -13.11
C ILE A 12 10.51 3.92 -13.25
N LYS A 13 11.22 3.61 -12.16
CA LYS A 13 12.48 2.84 -12.21
C LYS A 13 12.29 1.31 -12.32
N ARG A 14 11.05 0.80 -12.24
CA ARG A 14 10.65 -0.61 -12.52
C ARG A 14 11.51 -1.73 -11.90
N ASP A 15 12.22 -1.47 -10.81
CA ASP A 15 13.00 -2.51 -10.15
C ASP A 15 12.12 -3.31 -9.17
N ALA A 16 11.85 -4.57 -9.52
CA ALA A 16 10.91 -5.45 -8.82
C ALA A 16 11.30 -5.67 -7.34
N ARG A 17 12.60 -5.70 -7.04
CA ARG A 17 13.10 -5.95 -5.67
C ARG A 17 12.82 -4.75 -4.76
N HIS A 18 12.89 -3.53 -5.30
CA HIS A 18 12.57 -2.31 -4.57
C HIS A 18 11.06 -2.14 -4.35
N MET A 19 10.23 -2.59 -5.28
CA MET A 19 8.76 -2.48 -5.15
C MET A 19 8.19 -3.30 -3.99
N HIS A 20 8.69 -4.51 -3.74
CA HIS A 20 8.19 -5.35 -2.64
C HIS A 20 8.52 -4.75 -1.27
N THR A 21 9.76 -4.27 -1.08
CA THR A 21 10.19 -3.59 0.15
C THR A 21 9.37 -2.35 0.42
N ILE A 22 9.07 -1.56 -0.62
CA ILE A 22 8.25 -0.34 -0.50
C ILE A 22 6.82 -0.68 -0.12
N SER A 23 6.22 -1.72 -0.70
CA SER A 23 4.88 -2.17 -0.32
C SER A 23 4.82 -2.52 1.17
N ASN A 24 5.81 -3.25 1.69
CA ASN A 24 5.87 -3.60 3.10
C ASN A 24 6.07 -2.39 4.01
N ILE A 25 6.96 -1.46 3.63
CA ILE A 25 7.17 -0.20 4.36
C ILE A 25 5.89 0.63 4.37
N TYR A 26 5.17 0.69 3.24
CA TYR A 26 3.93 1.43 3.09
C TYR A 26 2.83 0.89 4.01
N TRP A 27 2.63 -0.44 4.03
CA TRP A 27 1.71 -1.08 4.97
C TRP A 27 2.09 -0.84 6.44
N GLY A 28 3.39 -0.96 6.76
CA GLY A 28 3.89 -0.66 8.11
C GLY A 28 3.64 0.79 8.53
N MET A 29 3.82 1.73 7.60
CA MET A 29 3.56 3.15 7.83
C MET A 29 2.07 3.45 8.03
N ILE A 30 1.19 2.85 7.22
CA ILE A 30 -0.27 3.00 7.39
C ILE A 30 -0.69 2.45 8.76
N ALA A 31 -0.21 1.26 9.13
CA ALA A 31 -0.52 0.67 10.42
C ALA A 31 -0.04 1.55 11.58
N GLY A 32 1.21 2.03 11.53
CA GLY A 32 1.78 2.89 12.57
C GLY A 32 1.04 4.23 12.72
N LEU A 33 0.85 4.95 11.62
CA LEU A 33 0.12 6.23 11.63
C LEU A 33 -1.36 6.04 11.98
N GLY A 34 -1.99 5.00 11.44
CA GLY A 34 -3.38 4.68 11.72
C GLY A 34 -3.63 4.39 13.20
N LEU A 35 -2.71 3.65 13.84
CA LEU A 35 -2.78 3.31 15.27
C LEU A 35 -2.50 4.54 16.14
N LEU A 36 -1.49 5.35 15.80
CA LEU A 36 -1.22 6.61 16.48
C LEU A 36 -2.43 7.55 16.43
N GLN A 37 -3.04 7.72 15.25
CA GLN A 37 -4.21 8.57 15.07
C GLN A 37 -5.42 8.05 15.86
N MET A 38 -5.61 6.73 15.95
CA MET A 38 -6.64 6.13 16.80
C MET A 38 -6.45 6.43 18.27
N ILE A 39 -5.23 6.29 18.79
CA ILE A 39 -4.91 6.62 20.18
C ILE A 39 -5.23 8.09 20.44
N LEU A 40 -4.84 8.99 19.54
CA LEU A 40 -5.13 10.42 19.66
C LEU A 40 -6.63 10.71 19.65
N LEU A 41 -7.41 10.04 18.78
CA LEU A 41 -8.88 10.17 18.74
C LEU A 41 -9.52 9.68 20.06
N ILE A 42 -9.03 8.59 20.63
CA ILE A 42 -9.52 8.07 21.91
C ILE A 42 -9.21 9.06 23.04
N LEU A 43 -7.97 9.55 23.11
CA LEU A 43 -7.55 10.55 24.11
C LEU A 43 -8.38 11.84 23.96
N ALA A 44 -8.60 12.29 22.72
CA ALA A 44 -9.44 13.44 22.41
C ALA A 44 -10.89 13.23 22.90
N GLY A 45 -11.45 12.02 22.75
CA GLY A 45 -12.75 11.65 23.29
C GLY A 45 -12.79 11.67 24.83
N VAL A 46 -11.76 11.12 25.49
CA VAL A 46 -11.66 11.11 26.97
C VAL A 46 -11.57 12.53 27.54
N HIS A 47 -10.78 13.40 26.90
CA HIS A 47 -10.59 14.79 27.33
C HIS A 47 -11.64 15.77 26.79
N ASN A 48 -12.73 15.27 26.21
CA ASN A 48 -13.80 16.10 25.65
C ASN A 48 -14.42 17.03 26.71
N ALA A 49 -14.67 16.53 27.92
CA ALA A 49 -15.20 17.36 29.02
C ALA A 49 -14.26 18.51 29.40
N THR A 50 -12.95 18.26 29.43
CA THR A 50 -11.93 19.27 29.70
C THR A 50 -11.86 20.31 28.59
N ALA A 51 -11.99 19.89 27.32
CA ALA A 51 -12.03 20.79 26.18
C ALA A 51 -13.26 21.72 26.21
N VAL A 52 -14.42 21.21 26.63
CA VAL A 52 -15.64 22.03 26.81
C VAL A 52 -15.46 23.05 27.94
N GLN A 53 -14.84 22.66 29.06
CA GLN A 53 -14.52 23.60 30.14
C GLN A 53 -13.57 24.72 29.70
N ILE A 54 -12.52 24.39 28.94
CA ILE A 54 -11.59 25.39 28.41
C ILE A 54 -12.32 26.35 27.46
N CYS A 55 -13.16 25.82 26.55
CA CYS A 55 -13.96 26.63 25.63
C CYS A 55 -14.88 27.63 26.37
N GLN A 56 -15.51 27.20 27.46
CA GLN A 56 -16.37 28.07 28.28
C GLN A 56 -15.57 29.15 29.02
N ASN A 57 -14.40 28.79 29.54
CA ASN A 57 -13.54 29.74 30.26
C ASN A 57 -12.97 30.82 29.34
N GLU A 58 -12.61 30.47 28.10
CA GLU A 58 -12.09 31.42 27.12
C GLU A 58 -13.20 32.26 26.47
N ASN A 59 -14.39 31.70 26.27
CA ASN A 59 -15.52 32.41 25.66
C ASN A 59 -16.61 32.71 26.69
N SER A 60 -16.38 33.74 27.50
CA SER A 60 -17.25 34.15 28.62
C SER A 60 -18.68 34.55 28.23
N GLY A 61 -18.99 34.64 26.93
CA GLY A 61 -20.32 34.95 26.39
C GLY A 61 -21.01 33.82 25.62
N VAL A 62 -20.40 32.63 25.54
CA VAL A 62 -20.94 31.48 24.81
C VAL A 62 -21.55 30.49 25.79
N ASN A 63 -22.81 30.09 25.52
CA ASN A 63 -23.50 29.13 26.38
C ASN A 63 -22.79 27.77 26.39
N ALA A 64 -22.88 27.08 27.54
CA ALA A 64 -22.25 25.78 27.76
C ALA A 64 -22.57 24.75 26.66
N ASP A 65 -23.83 24.74 26.20
CA ASP A 65 -24.32 23.83 25.16
C ASP A 65 -23.73 24.13 23.78
N GLN A 66 -23.43 25.40 23.48
CA GLN A 66 -22.81 25.78 22.21
C GLN A 66 -21.36 25.30 22.17
N CYS A 67 -20.58 25.52 23.24
CA CYS A 67 -19.22 24.98 23.36
C CYS A 67 -19.22 23.44 23.26
N ALA A 68 -20.13 22.76 23.96
CA ALA A 68 -20.26 21.31 23.86
C ALA A 68 -20.63 20.84 22.43
N GLY A 69 -21.51 21.58 21.75
CA GLY A 69 -21.86 21.34 20.35
C GLY A 69 -20.67 21.48 19.41
N PHE A 70 -19.88 22.55 19.53
CA PHE A 70 -18.68 22.78 18.72
C PHE A 70 -17.65 21.67 18.90
N VAL A 71 -17.33 21.30 20.15
CA VAL A 71 -16.36 20.23 20.43
C VAL A 71 -16.85 18.88 19.89
N ARG A 72 -18.12 18.53 20.11
CA ARG A 72 -18.70 17.27 19.58
C ARG A 72 -18.69 17.22 18.05
N THR A 73 -19.05 18.32 17.40
CA THR A 73 -19.07 18.40 15.93
C THR A 73 -17.65 18.25 15.37
N SER A 74 -16.67 18.89 16.01
CA SER A 74 -15.26 18.80 15.64
C SER A 74 -14.73 17.37 15.80
N MET A 75 -15.06 16.69 16.90
CA MET A 75 -14.70 15.29 17.11
C MET A 75 -15.34 14.36 16.08
N ALA A 76 -16.62 14.56 15.76
CA ALA A 76 -17.32 13.77 14.75
C ALA A 76 -16.67 13.95 13.36
N LEU A 77 -16.29 15.18 13.02
CA LEU A 77 -15.64 15.50 11.75
C LEU A 77 -14.23 14.89 11.69
N LEU A 78 -13.44 14.97 12.76
CA LEU A 78 -12.14 14.31 12.87
C LEU A 78 -12.26 12.78 12.71
N GLY A 79 -13.24 12.15 13.36
CA GLY A 79 -13.50 10.72 13.21
C GLY A 79 -13.88 10.33 11.78
N THR A 80 -14.72 11.13 11.13
CA THR A 80 -15.14 10.88 9.74
C THR A 80 -13.97 11.06 8.76
N CYS A 81 -13.18 12.13 8.91
CA CYS A 81 -11.96 12.35 8.13
C CYS A 81 -10.95 11.22 8.32
N TYR A 82 -10.82 10.68 9.53
CA TYR A 82 -9.96 9.52 9.79
C TYR A 82 -10.41 8.28 9.02
N VAL A 83 -11.70 7.95 9.05
CA VAL A 83 -12.24 6.78 8.32
C VAL A 83 -12.01 6.92 6.82
N ILE A 84 -12.30 8.10 6.26
CA ILE A 84 -12.06 8.39 4.84
C ILE A 84 -10.56 8.27 4.52
N TRP A 85 -9.69 8.84 5.36
CA TRP A 85 -8.25 8.77 5.17
C TRP A 85 -7.75 7.32 5.17
N ILE A 86 -8.17 6.49 6.13
CA ILE A 86 -7.81 5.07 6.18
C ILE A 86 -8.28 4.33 4.93
N ALA A 87 -9.53 4.54 4.51
CA ALA A 87 -10.07 3.91 3.31
C ALA A 87 -9.24 4.26 2.06
N VAL A 88 -8.86 5.53 1.92
CA VAL A 88 -7.99 6.00 0.83
C VAL A 88 -6.60 5.35 0.90
N GLN A 89 -5.98 5.27 2.08
CA GLN A 89 -4.66 4.63 2.23
C GLN A 89 -4.70 3.14 1.91
N ILE A 90 -5.74 2.42 2.36
CA ILE A 90 -5.93 0.99 2.04
C ILE A 90 -6.09 0.80 0.53
N TYR A 91 -6.89 1.64 -0.13
CA TYR A 91 -7.05 1.61 -1.58
C TYR A 91 -5.70 1.78 -2.30
N PHE A 92 -4.92 2.81 -1.94
CA PHE A 92 -3.60 3.01 -2.51
C PHE A 92 -2.63 1.85 -2.20
N GLY A 93 -2.75 1.21 -1.03
CA GLY A 93 -1.98 0.02 -0.67
C GLY A 93 -2.24 -1.13 -1.62
N PHE A 94 -3.51 -1.42 -1.94
CA PHE A 94 -3.86 -2.42 -2.95
C PHE A 94 -3.34 -2.07 -4.34
N VAL A 95 -3.42 -0.80 -4.74
CA VAL A 95 -2.87 -0.35 -6.03
C VAL A 95 -1.36 -0.62 -6.09
N ILE A 96 -0.59 -0.18 -5.08
CA ILE A 96 0.87 -0.39 -5.03
C ILE A 96 1.21 -1.89 -5.05
N GLN A 97 0.50 -2.69 -4.27
CA GLN A 97 0.73 -4.13 -4.19
C GLN A 97 0.41 -4.83 -5.53
N SER A 98 -0.67 -4.45 -6.19
CA SER A 98 -1.03 -4.97 -7.52
C SER A 98 0.02 -4.63 -8.58
N PHE A 99 0.59 -3.42 -8.52
CA PHE A 99 1.68 -3.01 -9.40
C PHE A 99 2.95 -3.82 -9.12
N ALA A 100 3.30 -4.03 -7.85
CA ALA A 100 4.45 -4.85 -7.47
C ALA A 100 4.34 -6.29 -7.99
N VAL A 101 3.16 -6.92 -7.84
CA VAL A 101 2.90 -8.28 -8.33
C VAL A 101 2.97 -8.34 -9.86
N ASN A 102 2.41 -7.36 -10.57
CA ASN A 102 2.48 -7.30 -12.03
C ASN A 102 3.92 -7.14 -12.55
N VAL A 103 4.75 -6.34 -11.89
CA VAL A 103 6.15 -6.14 -12.26
C VAL A 103 6.98 -7.40 -11.96
N LEU A 104 6.79 -8.02 -10.78
CA LEU A 104 7.40 -9.31 -10.44
C LEU A 104 7.00 -10.41 -11.42
N GLY A 105 5.73 -10.46 -11.81
CA GLY A 105 5.22 -11.40 -12.81
C GLY A 105 5.94 -11.23 -14.14
N LYS A 106 6.01 -10.00 -14.68
CA LYS A 106 6.71 -9.72 -15.94
C LYS A 106 8.20 -10.08 -15.88
N HIS A 107 8.89 -9.81 -14.78
CA HIS A 107 10.29 -10.20 -14.60
C HIS A 107 10.46 -11.72 -14.61
N ARG A 108 9.62 -12.45 -13.86
CA ARG A 108 9.68 -13.91 -13.77
C ARG A 108 9.37 -14.58 -15.10
N TYR A 109 8.37 -14.09 -15.85
CA TYR A 109 8.09 -14.57 -17.21
C TYR A 109 9.21 -14.21 -18.19
N GLY A 110 9.89 -13.09 -17.99
CA GLY A 110 11.10 -12.72 -18.73
C GLY A 110 12.22 -13.74 -18.51
N GLU A 111 12.57 -14.02 -17.25
CA GLU A 111 13.59 -15.00 -16.87
C GLU A 111 13.27 -16.42 -17.35
N LEU A 112 12.01 -16.85 -17.20
CA LEU A 112 11.54 -18.15 -17.71
C LEU A 112 11.68 -18.24 -19.23
N ARG A 113 11.45 -17.15 -19.96
CA ARG A 113 11.65 -17.10 -21.41
C ARG A 113 13.13 -17.14 -21.77
N THR A 114 14.01 -16.45 -21.04
CA THR A 114 15.45 -16.51 -21.31
C THR A 114 16.00 -17.90 -21.08
N HIS A 115 15.68 -18.54 -19.95
CA HIS A 115 16.12 -19.92 -19.68
C HIS A 115 15.54 -20.93 -20.67
N ALA A 116 14.28 -20.76 -21.09
CA ALA A 116 13.70 -21.63 -22.12
C ALA A 116 14.38 -21.46 -23.50
N MET A 117 14.88 -20.25 -23.82
CA MET A 117 15.65 -20.01 -25.04
C MET A 117 17.07 -20.59 -24.92
N GLU A 118 17.75 -20.41 -23.79
CA GLU A 118 19.06 -21.04 -23.51
C GLU A 118 18.99 -22.58 -23.60
N ASP A 119 17.97 -23.18 -23.00
CA ASP A 119 17.72 -24.63 -23.08
C ASP A 119 17.42 -25.10 -24.51
N TRP A 120 16.78 -24.23 -25.31
CA TRP A 120 16.50 -24.53 -26.71
C TRP A 120 17.78 -24.42 -27.56
N ASP A 121 18.57 -23.37 -27.38
CA ASP A 121 19.85 -23.18 -28.07
C ASP A 121 20.85 -24.30 -27.70
N ALA A 122 20.93 -24.71 -26.43
CA ALA A 122 21.74 -25.85 -26.02
C ALA A 122 21.31 -27.16 -26.68
N LYS A 123 20.00 -27.38 -26.88
CA LYS A 123 19.47 -28.55 -27.60
C LYS A 123 19.71 -28.48 -29.10
N LEU A 124 19.80 -27.28 -29.68
CA LEU A 124 20.16 -27.04 -31.07
C LEU A 124 21.63 -27.37 -31.33
N GLU A 125 22.51 -26.94 -30.44
CA GLU A 125 23.95 -27.21 -30.50
C GLU A 125 24.27 -28.71 -30.37
N LEU A 126 23.56 -29.42 -29.49
CA LEU A 126 23.73 -30.87 -29.31
C LEU A 126 23.20 -31.72 -30.47
N ASN A 127 22.38 -31.16 -31.37
CA ASN A 127 21.75 -31.88 -32.48
C ASN A 127 22.21 -31.36 -33.86
N ASP A 128 23.39 -30.74 -33.97
CA ASP A 128 23.94 -30.18 -35.22
C ASP A 128 22.94 -29.30 -35.99
N GLY A 129 22.11 -28.53 -35.27
CA GLY A 129 21.12 -27.62 -35.87
C GLY A 129 19.81 -28.27 -36.33
N HIS A 130 19.59 -29.56 -36.09
CA HIS A 130 18.32 -30.23 -36.41
C HIS A 130 17.36 -30.26 -35.21
N VAL A 131 16.39 -29.35 -35.18
CA VAL A 131 15.27 -29.41 -34.22
C VAL A 131 14.07 -30.08 -34.88
N SER A 132 13.75 -31.28 -34.44
CA SER A 132 12.49 -31.95 -34.80
C SER A 132 11.30 -31.14 -34.26
N ARG A 133 10.48 -30.57 -35.17
CA ARG A 133 9.23 -29.84 -34.88
C ARG A 133 8.08 -30.78 -34.49
N VAL A 134 8.32 -31.74 -33.59
CA VAL A 134 7.26 -32.61 -33.09
C VAL A 134 6.89 -32.18 -31.68
N GLY A 135 5.82 -31.38 -31.62
CA GLY A 135 4.98 -31.04 -30.46
C GLY A 135 5.54 -31.35 -29.07
N THR A 136 6.36 -30.47 -28.52
CA THR A 136 6.60 -30.40 -27.07
C THR A 136 5.44 -29.66 -26.42
N THR A 137 4.31 -30.36 -26.23
CA THR A 137 3.38 -30.00 -25.15
C THR A 137 4.17 -30.06 -23.84
N LEU A 138 4.51 -28.89 -23.30
CA LEU A 138 5.12 -28.71 -21.98
C LEU A 138 4.21 -29.31 -20.90
N THR A 139 4.36 -30.61 -20.61
CA THR A 139 3.78 -31.21 -19.41
C THR A 139 4.58 -30.73 -18.21
N TRP A 140 4.13 -29.63 -17.62
CA TRP A 140 4.57 -29.18 -16.31
C TRP A 140 4.16 -30.22 -15.27
N LYS A 141 5.10 -31.06 -14.83
CA LYS A 141 4.90 -31.95 -13.69
C LYS A 141 5.07 -31.12 -12.41
N SER A 142 3.96 -30.69 -11.83
CA SER A 142 3.92 -30.16 -10.47
C SER A 142 4.39 -31.26 -9.52
N SER A 143 5.59 -31.11 -8.95
CA SER A 143 5.98 -31.87 -7.75
C SER A 143 5.23 -31.28 -6.57
N LYS A 144 4.44 -32.13 -5.91
CA LYS A 144 4.01 -31.90 -4.53
C LYS A 144 5.20 -31.96 -3.58
#